data_AF-A0A661GX45-F1
#
_entry.id   AF-A0A661GX45-F1
#
_cell.length_a   1.000
_cell.length_b   1.000
_cell.length_c   1.000
_cell.angle_alpha   90.00
_cell.angle_beta   90.00
_cell.angle_gamma   90.00
#
_symmetry.space_group_name_H-M   'P 1'
#
loop_
_entity.id
_entity.type
_entity.pdbx_description
1 polymer ?
#
loop_
_entity_poly.entity_id
_entity_poly.type
_entity_poly.pdbx_seq_one_letter_code
_entity_poly.pdbx_strand_id
1 'polypeptide(L)'
;DGANNANYASEEYDELFRKVRVLSQGPERDELVAQMVELFRRDAVWLFAYYPKDIYLNNSWVHNTKRHGISKAMLKYIRVDDKERQKMQVKWNQPITWPLFVAALFLVALVLPGVIAYRRRQNATARREK
;
A
#
# COMPACT_ATOMS: atom_id res chain seq x y z
N ASP A 1 15.62 -27.39 3.05
CA ASP A 1 15.37 -27.30 1.60
C ASP A 1 15.21 -25.86 1.17
N GLY A 2 15.95 -25.46 0.14
CA GLY A 2 15.85 -24.14 -0.48
C GLY A 2 15.02 -24.21 -1.76
N ALA A 3 14.46 -23.08 -2.19
CA ALA A 3 13.72 -23.03 -3.46
C ALA A 3 14.71 -22.98 -4.65
N ASN A 4 14.63 -23.97 -5.54
CA ASN A 4 15.31 -23.97 -6.84
C ASN A 4 14.26 -23.95 -7.96
N ASN A 5 13.75 -22.76 -8.27
CA ASN A 5 12.73 -22.60 -9.31
C ASN A 5 13.30 -22.64 -10.73
N ALA A 6 14.63 -22.68 -10.88
CA ALA A 6 15.31 -22.82 -12.17
C ALA A 6 15.49 -24.28 -12.60
N ASN A 7 15.30 -25.23 -11.67
CA ASN A 7 15.75 -26.62 -11.82
C ASN A 7 17.24 -26.74 -12.20
N TYR A 8 18.07 -25.79 -11.75
CA TYR A 8 19.50 -25.80 -12.05
C TYR A 8 20.24 -26.83 -11.20
N ALA A 9 21.12 -27.61 -11.83
CA ALA A 9 21.95 -28.62 -11.16
C ALA A 9 23.36 -28.59 -11.77
N SER A 10 24.39 -28.46 -10.93
CA SER A 10 25.79 -28.40 -11.34
C SER A 10 26.68 -28.89 -10.20
N GLU A 11 27.44 -29.95 -10.44
CA GLU A 11 28.36 -30.51 -9.43
C GLU A 11 29.43 -29.50 -9.03
N GLU A 12 29.94 -28.72 -10.00
CA GLU A 12 30.92 -27.65 -9.77
C GLU A 12 30.36 -26.59 -8.81
N TYR A 13 29.10 -26.18 -9.02
CA TYR A 13 28.43 -25.24 -8.14
C TYR A 13 28.21 -25.80 -6.74
N ASP A 14 27.77 -27.06 -6.66
CA ASP A 14 27.47 -27.74 -5.40
C ASP A 14 28.72 -27.95 -4.53
N GLU A 15 29.87 -28.26 -5.14
CA GLU A 15 31.15 -28.34 -4.44
C GLU A 15 31.56 -27.00 -3.81
N LEU A 16 31.44 -25.90 -4.56
CA LEU A 16 31.74 -24.56 -4.05
C LEU A 16 30.78 -24.18 -2.93
N PHE A 17 29.49 -24.46 -3.08
CA PHE A 17 28.48 -24.18 -2.05
C PHE A 17 28.78 -24.92 -0.74
N ARG A 18 29.17 -26.20 -0.82
CA ARG A 18 29.54 -27.00 0.37
C ARG A 18 30.67 -26.36 1.17
N LYS A 19 31.66 -25.75 0.50
CA LYS A 19 32.76 -24.99 1.15
C LYS A 19 32.26 -23.67 1.74
N VAL A 20 31.57 -22.84 0.95
CA VAL A 20 31.08 -21.51 1.36
C VAL A 20 30.15 -21.56 2.57
N ARG A 21 29.35 -22.62 2.70
CA ARG A 21 28.36 -22.77 3.78
C ARG A 21 28.97 -22.81 5.19
N VAL A 22 30.20 -23.28 5.33
CA VAL A 22 30.88 -23.43 6.63
C VAL A 22 31.97 -22.39 6.88
N LEU A 23 32.38 -21.65 5.85
CA LEU A 23 33.38 -20.59 5.97
C LEU A 23 32.79 -19.36 6.67
N SER A 24 33.60 -18.74 7.54
CA SER A 24 33.31 -17.43 8.11
C SER A 24 33.38 -16.34 7.03
N GLN A 25 32.77 -15.18 7.32
CA GLN A 25 32.92 -14.01 6.45
C GLN A 25 34.39 -13.60 6.35
N GLY A 26 34.85 -13.31 5.12
CA GLY A 26 36.23 -12.92 4.84
C GLY A 26 36.60 -13.09 3.37
N PRO A 27 37.82 -12.66 2.97
CA PRO A 27 38.25 -12.64 1.57
C PRO A 27 38.15 -13.99 0.85
N GLU A 28 38.52 -15.09 1.52
CA GLU A 28 38.44 -16.44 0.97
C GLU A 28 37.00 -16.82 0.59
N ARG A 29 36.05 -16.50 1.48
CA ARG A 29 34.64 -16.76 1.22
C ARG A 29 34.13 -15.89 0.06
N ASP A 30 34.58 -14.64 -0.01
CA ASP A 30 34.17 -13.70 -1.07
C ASP A 30 34.66 -14.15 -2.45
N GLU A 31 35.89 -14.69 -2.54
CA GLU A 31 36.43 -15.26 -3.78
C GLU A 31 35.63 -16.48 -4.26
N LEU A 32 35.30 -17.41 -3.36
CA LEU A 32 34.49 -18.58 -3.70
C LEU A 32 33.07 -18.17 -4.13
N VAL A 33 32.46 -17.20 -3.45
CA VAL A 33 31.16 -16.65 -3.86
C VAL A 33 31.23 -16.01 -5.23
N ALA A 34 32.31 -15.28 -5.54
CA ALA A 34 32.50 -14.68 -6.87
C ALA A 34 32.57 -15.74 -7.97
N GLN A 35 33.28 -16.86 -7.73
CA GLN A 35 33.32 -18.00 -8.64
C GLN A 35 31.93 -18.61 -8.85
N MET A 36 31.18 -18.84 -7.77
CA MET A 36 29.80 -19.37 -7.86
C MET A 36 28.88 -18.46 -8.67
N VAL A 37 28.99 -17.14 -8.49
CA VAL A 37 28.22 -16.14 -9.25
C VAL A 37 28.59 -16.20 -10.74
N GLU A 38 29.87 -16.41 -11.06
CA GLU A 38 30.31 -16.50 -12.45
C GLU A 38 29.80 -17.77 -13.15
N LEU A 39 29.81 -18.93 -12.47
CA LEU A 39 29.18 -20.14 -12.99
C LEU A 39 27.69 -19.91 -13.30
N PHE A 40 26.99 -19.27 -12.37
CA PHE A 40 25.57 -18.98 -12.53
C PHE A 40 25.29 -18.03 -13.71
N ARG A 41 26.19 -17.05 -13.97
CA ARG A 41 26.09 -16.16 -15.14
C ARG A 41 26.39 -16.90 -16.44
N ARG A 42 27.49 -17.66 -16.47
CA ARG A 42 27.94 -18.44 -17.64
C ARG A 42 26.84 -19.40 -18.11
N ASP A 43 26.21 -20.07 -17.16
CA ASP A 43 25.19 -21.07 -17.44
C ASP A 43 23.81 -20.45 -17.68
N ALA A 44 23.71 -19.11 -17.64
CA ALA A 44 22.50 -18.32 -17.88
C ALA A 44 21.28 -18.82 -17.08
N VAL A 45 21.52 -19.22 -15.82
CA VAL A 45 20.52 -19.92 -15.00
C VAL A 45 19.24 -19.11 -14.87
N TRP A 46 19.37 -17.80 -14.60
CA TRP A 46 18.29 -16.82 -14.63
C TRP A 46 18.69 -15.59 -15.44
N LEU A 47 17.67 -14.89 -15.94
CA LEU A 47 17.86 -13.57 -16.55
C LEU A 47 17.99 -12.50 -15.45
N PHE A 48 19.15 -11.84 -15.40
CA PHE A 48 19.43 -10.75 -14.48
C PHE A 48 18.96 -9.41 -15.08
N ALA A 49 17.70 -9.04 -14.82
CA ALA A 49 17.09 -7.87 -15.45
C ALA A 49 17.47 -6.54 -14.78
N TYR A 50 17.23 -6.40 -13.47
CA TYR A 50 17.40 -5.12 -12.78
C TYR A 50 17.57 -5.30 -11.26
N TYR A 51 18.20 -4.30 -10.63
CA TYR A 51 18.27 -4.17 -9.18
C TYR A 51 17.23 -3.13 -8.73
N PRO A 52 16.15 -3.51 -8.04
CA PRO A 52 15.10 -2.57 -7.64
C PRO A 52 15.65 -1.52 -6.69
N LYS A 53 15.23 -0.27 -6.91
CA LYS A 53 15.35 0.77 -5.90
C LYS A 53 14.04 0.89 -5.15
N ASP A 54 14.06 0.50 -3.89
CA ASP A 54 12.90 0.65 -3.03
C ASP A 54 12.81 2.09 -2.49
N ILE A 55 11.68 2.74 -2.73
CA ILE A 55 11.35 4.06 -2.19
C ILE A 55 10.12 3.91 -1.31
N TYR A 56 10.20 4.41 -0.09
CA TYR A 56 9.08 4.38 0.85
C TYR A 56 8.78 5.78 1.37
N LEU A 57 7.51 6.14 1.34
CA LEU A 57 7.00 7.35 1.97
C LEU A 57 6.40 6.98 3.32
N ASN A 58 6.64 7.82 4.31
CA ASN A 58 5.99 7.75 5.61
C ASN A 58 5.47 9.13 5.98
N ASN A 59 4.43 9.14 6.79
CA ASN A 59 3.95 10.38 7.37
C ASN A 59 5.00 10.96 8.33
N SER A 60 5.00 12.28 8.50
CA SER A 60 5.93 13.00 9.38
C SER A 60 5.89 12.52 10.84
N TRP A 61 4.74 12.01 11.28
CA TRP A 61 4.51 11.51 12.64
C TRP A 61 4.88 10.03 12.84
N VAL A 62 5.48 9.36 11.85
CA VAL A 62 5.89 7.95 11.95
C VAL A 62 7.41 7.85 11.96
N HIS A 63 7.96 7.25 13.02
CA HIS A 63 9.39 7.13 13.26
C HIS A 63 9.85 5.68 13.37
N ASN A 64 11.17 5.47 13.37
CA ASN A 64 11.83 4.16 13.43
C ASN A 64 11.47 3.23 12.27
N THR A 65 11.39 3.80 11.07
CA THR A 65 10.94 3.11 9.85
C THR A 65 12.08 2.51 9.03
N LYS A 66 13.26 2.31 9.63
CA LYS A 66 14.39 1.66 8.96
C LYS A 66 13.97 0.26 8.53
N ARG A 67 13.88 0.03 7.22
CA ARG A 67 13.52 -1.27 6.64
C ARG A 67 14.70 -2.23 6.76
N HIS A 68 14.39 -3.52 6.88
CA HIS A 68 15.37 -4.59 6.81
C HIS A 68 15.10 -5.39 5.54
N GLY A 69 16.14 -5.69 4.76
CA GLY A 69 16.01 -6.46 3.51
C GLY A 69 15.66 -7.95 3.69
N ILE A 70 15.38 -8.40 4.92
CA ILE A 70 15.15 -9.81 5.25
C ILE A 70 13.97 -9.90 6.23
N SER A 71 14.08 -9.23 7.38
CA SER A 71 13.00 -9.24 8.38
C SER A 71 11.87 -8.29 8.02
N LYS A 72 10.64 -8.81 8.05
CA LYS A 72 9.40 -8.02 7.84
C LYS A 72 8.72 -7.62 9.16
N ALA A 73 9.18 -8.14 10.30
CA ALA A 73 8.52 -8.00 11.60
C ALA A 73 8.94 -6.73 12.35
N MET A 74 8.70 -5.55 11.75
CA MET A 74 9.20 -4.26 12.28
C MET A 74 8.19 -3.50 13.16
N LEU A 75 6.94 -3.95 13.25
CA LEU A 75 5.86 -3.19 13.91
C LEU A 75 6.18 -2.82 15.37
N LYS A 76 6.81 -3.73 16.13
CA LYS A 76 7.20 -3.49 17.53
C LYS A 76 8.21 -2.35 17.74
N TYR A 77 8.90 -1.93 16.68
CA TYR A 77 9.90 -0.87 16.73
C TYR A 77 9.38 0.46 16.21
N ILE A 78 8.21 0.48 15.58
CA ILE A 78 7.60 1.70 15.04
C ILE A 78 7.15 2.58 16.19
N ARG A 79 7.51 3.86 16.12
CA ARG A 79 7.05 4.90 17.05
C ARG A 79 6.14 5.87 16.32
N VAL A 80 5.04 6.25 16.95
CA VAL A 80 4.06 7.21 16.41
C VAL A 80 4.04 8.45 17.30
N ASP A 81 4.08 9.64 16.70
CA ASP A 81 3.77 10.89 17.38
C ASP A 81 2.25 11.16 17.30
N ASP A 82 1.55 10.92 18.41
CA ASP A 82 0.10 11.03 18.45
C ASP A 82 -0.39 12.46 18.28
N LYS A 83 0.37 13.46 18.75
CA LYS A 83 -0.04 14.87 18.68
C LYS A 83 0.03 15.38 17.25
N GLU A 84 1.13 15.11 16.55
CA GLU A 84 1.27 15.51 15.15
C GLU A 84 0.28 14.73 14.27
N ARG A 85 0.05 13.44 14.56
CA ARG A 85 -0.96 12.64 13.86
C ARG A 85 -2.35 13.24 13.97
N GLN A 86 -2.80 13.58 15.19
CA GLN A 86 -4.13 14.17 15.41
C GLN A 86 -4.27 15.51 14.68
N LYS A 87 -3.24 16.37 14.76
CA LYS A 87 -3.21 17.66 14.06
C LYS A 87 -3.35 17.49 12.55
N MET A 88 -2.60 16.55 11.96
CA MET A 88 -2.68 16.30 10.51
C MET A 88 -4.00 15.65 10.10
N GLN A 89 -4.58 14.77 10.92
CA GLN A 89 -5.91 14.20 10.66
C GLN A 89 -6.99 15.29 10.62
N VAL A 90 -6.98 16.22 11.58
CA VAL A 90 -7.92 17.37 11.55
C VAL A 90 -7.67 18.22 10.31
N LYS A 91 -6.41 18.46 9.91
CA LYS A 91 -6.12 19.29 8.74
C LYS A 91 -6.53 18.63 7.41
N TRP A 92 -6.28 17.33 7.26
CA TRP A 92 -6.38 16.64 5.97
C TRP A 92 -7.71 15.89 5.78
N ASN A 93 -8.36 15.44 6.85
CA ASN A 93 -9.54 14.59 6.76
C ASN A 93 -10.85 15.39 6.95
N GLN A 94 -10.93 16.61 6.42
CA GLN A 94 -12.16 17.39 6.45
C GLN A 94 -13.13 16.90 5.38
N PRO A 95 -14.36 16.48 5.74
CA PRO A 95 -15.32 15.99 4.76
C PRO A 95 -15.85 17.14 3.89
N ILE A 96 -16.06 16.86 2.61
CA ILE A 96 -16.75 17.77 1.70
C ILE A 96 -18.27 17.58 1.89
N THR A 97 -18.91 18.46 2.65
CA THR A 97 -20.32 18.29 3.07
C THR A 97 -21.32 19.07 2.22
N TRP A 98 -20.89 20.09 1.46
CA TRP A 98 -21.80 20.92 0.66
C TRP A 98 -22.70 20.14 -0.32
N PRO A 99 -22.27 19.02 -0.95
CA PRO A 99 -23.14 18.27 -1.87
C PRO A 99 -24.37 17.69 -1.16
N LEU A 100 -24.27 17.36 0.13
CA LEU A 100 -25.40 16.85 0.92
C LEU A 100 -26.50 17.90 1.05
N PHE A 101 -26.13 19.16 1.28
CA PHE A 101 -27.10 20.27 1.39
C PHE A 101 -27.74 20.58 0.04
N VAL A 102 -26.98 20.51 -1.07
CA VAL A 102 -27.52 20.69 -2.42
C VAL A 102 -28.51 19.57 -2.77
N ALA A 103 -28.18 18.32 -2.46
CA ALA A 103 -29.08 17.20 -2.65
C ALA A 103 -30.38 17.36 -1.82
N ALA A 104 -30.26 17.77 -0.55
CA ALA A 104 -31.41 18.03 0.30
C ALA A 104 -32.30 19.16 -0.25
N LEU A 105 -31.70 20.25 -0.72
CA LEU A 105 -32.44 21.36 -1.33
C LEU A 105 -33.16 20.93 -2.61
N PHE A 106 -32.50 20.12 -3.46
CA PHE A 106 -33.10 19.59 -4.67
C PHE A 106 -34.30 18.69 -4.37
N LEU A 107 -34.20 17.82 -3.36
CA LEU A 107 -35.32 17.00 -2.90
C LEU A 107 -36.49 17.85 -2.39
N VAL A 108 -36.21 18.90 -1.61
CA VAL A 108 -37.25 19.84 -1.17
C VAL A 108 -37.90 20.52 -2.38
N ALA A 109 -37.12 20.99 -3.36
CA ALA A 109 -37.65 21.63 -4.56
C ALA A 109 -38.53 20.69 -5.42
N LEU A 110 -38.23 19.38 -5.44
CA LEU A 110 -39.06 18.38 -6.11
C LEU A 110 -40.39 18.11 -5.39
N VAL A 111 -40.37 18.03 -4.06
CA VAL A 111 -41.55 17.64 -3.27
C VAL A 111 -42.48 18.83 -2.98
N LEU A 112 -41.91 20.02 -2.76
CA LEU A 112 -42.63 21.21 -2.30
C LEU A 112 -43.82 21.60 -3.19
N PRO A 113 -43.71 21.65 -4.54
CA PRO A 113 -44.84 21.99 -5.40
C PRO A 113 -46.02 21.02 -5.26
N GLY A 114 -45.74 19.73 -5.12
CA GLY A 114 -46.75 18.69 -4.92
C GLY A 114 -47.50 18.87 -3.60
N VAL A 115 -46.78 19.17 -2.52
CA VAL A 115 -47.39 19.46 -1.20
C VAL A 115 -48.23 20.73 -1.25
N ILE A 116 -47.75 21.79 -1.91
CA ILE A 116 -48.51 23.04 -2.08
C ILE A 116 -49.79 22.78 -2.86
N ALA A 117 -49.72 22.07 -3.99
CA ALA A 117 -50.89 21.74 -4.81
C ALA A 117 -51.91 20.89 -4.03
N TYR A 118 -51.45 19.89 -3.29
CA TYR A 118 -52.29 19.04 -2.44
C TYR A 118 -53.02 19.85 -1.35
N ARG A 119 -52.30 20.70 -0.61
CA ARG A 119 -52.90 21.56 0.43
C ARG A 119 -53.89 22.57 -0.15
N ARG A 120 -53.58 23.19 -1.28
CA ARG A 120 -54.50 24.10 -1.98
C ARG A 120 -55.81 23.40 -2.35
N ARG A 121 -55.75 22.14 -2.79
CA ARG A 121 -56.93 21.34 -3.11
C ARG A 121 -57.75 21.00 -1.86
N GLN A 122 -57.12 20.63 -0.75
CA GLN A 122 -57.84 20.32 0.50
C GLN A 122 -58.58 21.54 1.07
N ASN A 123 -58.01 22.73 0.91
CA ASN A 123 -58.61 23.98 1.41
C ASN A 123 -59.56 24.65 0.40
N ALA A 124 -59.78 24.05 -0.77
CA ALA A 124 -60.72 24.58 -1.76
C ALA A 124 -62.16 24.23 -1.36
N THR A 125 -62.92 25.22 -0.93
CA THR A 125 -64.37 25.09 -0.72
C THR A 125 -65.10 25.02 -2.07
N ALA A 126 -66.18 24.23 -2.14
CA ALA A 126 -66.96 24.05 -3.37
C ALA A 126 -67.34 25.39 -4.00
N ARG A 127 -66.99 25.57 -5.28
CA ARG A 127 -67.32 26.78 -6.05
C ARG A 127 -68.85 26.82 -6.21
N ARG A 128 -69.53 27.80 -5.62
CA ARG A 128 -70.95 28.07 -5.92
C ARG A 128 -71.04 28.50 -7.38
N GLU A 129 -71.63 27.66 -8.22
CA GLU A 129 -72.05 28.03 -9.56
C GLU A 129 -73.19 29.06 -9.48
N LYS A 130 -73.18 30.01 -10.42
CA LYS A 130 -74.21 31.02 -10.65
C LYS A 130 -75.12 30.57 -11.77
#